data_AF-A0AAW4FKW9-F1
#
_entry.id   AF-A0AAW4FKW9-F1
#
_cell.length_a   1.000
_cell.length_b   1.000
_cell.length_c   1.000
_cell.angle_alpha   90.00
_cell.angle_beta   90.00
_cell.angle_gamma   90.00
#
_symmetry.space_group_name_H-M   'P 1'
#
loop_
_entity.id
_entity.type
_entity.pdbx_description
1 polymer ?
#
loop_
_entity_poly.entity_id
_entity_poly.type
_entity_poly.pdbx_seq_one_letter_code
_entity_poly.pdbx_strand_id
1 'polypeptide(L)'
;MKDPETDYGVVCQVFFGIVLILAGFGIIGYQTLDFLHDGAWQPISIIDVAKLFFDEPWLRRPTSWYGLHWLLDWIPAAAACFFFGTTTILSS
;
A
#
# COMPACT_ATOMS: atom_id res chain seq x y z
N MET A 1 9.20 -35.61 -0.01
CA MET A 1 10.31 -34.65 0.19
C MET A 1 9.88 -33.40 -0.56
N LYS A 2 9.48 -32.33 0.15
CA LYS A 2 9.04 -31.08 -0.47
C LYS A 2 10.27 -30.45 -1.15
N ASP A 3 10.13 -29.98 -2.38
CA ASP A 3 11.28 -29.37 -3.05
C ASP A 3 11.71 -28.09 -2.28
N PRO A 4 13.02 -27.83 -2.13
CA PRO A 4 13.52 -26.70 -1.36
C PRO A 4 13.23 -25.33 -2.00
N GLU A 5 13.13 -25.23 -3.34
CA GLU A 5 12.80 -23.98 -4.05
C GLU A 5 11.36 -23.53 -3.76
N THR A 6 10.42 -24.47 -3.66
CA THR A 6 9.05 -24.22 -3.23
C THR A 6 9.00 -23.68 -1.79
N ASP A 7 9.91 -24.10 -0.92
CA ASP A 7 9.93 -23.67 0.48
C ASP A 7 10.43 -22.22 0.64
N TYR A 8 11.45 -21.83 -0.12
CA TYR A 8 11.95 -20.44 -0.12
C TYR A 8 10.93 -19.45 -0.70
N GLY A 9 10.18 -19.86 -1.73
CA GLY A 9 9.13 -19.03 -2.33
C GLY A 9 8.05 -18.62 -1.33
N VAL A 10 7.56 -19.59 -0.54
CA VAL A 10 6.55 -19.37 0.50
C VAL A 10 7.05 -18.42 1.59
N VAL A 11 8.30 -18.60 2.05
CA VAL A 11 8.89 -17.71 3.07
C VAL A 11 9.00 -16.27 2.58
N CYS A 12 9.46 -16.05 1.35
CA CYS A 12 9.52 -14.72 0.74
C CYS A 12 8.13 -14.08 0.60
N GLN A 13 7.13 -14.87 0.21
CA GLN A 13 5.76 -14.41 0.04
C GLN A 13 5.13 -13.98 1.38
N VAL A 14 5.29 -14.81 2.43
CA VAL A 14 4.81 -14.46 3.78
C VAL A 14 5.52 -13.22 4.31
N PHE A 15 6.84 -13.12 4.14
CA PHE A 15 7.61 -11.96 4.56
C PHE A 15 7.10 -10.68 3.88
N PHE A 16 6.90 -10.71 2.56
CA PHE A 16 6.36 -9.58 1.81
C PHE A 16 4.95 -9.17 2.30
N GLY A 17 4.08 -10.14 2.57
CA GLY A 17 2.76 -9.88 3.12
C GLY A 17 2.79 -9.20 4.50
N ILE A 18 3.71 -9.62 5.38
CA ILE A 18 3.91 -8.98 6.70
C ILE A 18 4.38 -7.53 6.54
N VAL A 19 5.33 -7.27 5.64
CA VAL A 19 5.81 -5.90 5.35
C VAL A 19 4.66 -5.00 4.91
N LEU A 20 3.77 -5.47 4.04
CA LEU A 20 2.59 -4.71 3.61
C LEU A 20 1.64 -4.40 4.78
N ILE A 21 1.37 -5.38 5.65
CA ILE A 21 0.49 -5.17 6.83
C ILE A 21 1.10 -4.13 7.77
N LEU A 22 2.41 -4.22 8.05
CA LEU A 22 3.11 -3.26 8.88
C LEU A 22 3.10 -1.85 8.27
N ALA A 23 3.26 -1.74 6.94
CA ALA A 23 3.11 -0.48 6.24
C ALA A 23 1.69 0.11 6.41
N GLY A 24 0.65 -0.72 6.33
CA GLY A 24 -0.74 -0.31 6.59
C GLY A 24 -0.93 0.28 7.99
N PHE A 25 -0.38 -0.38 9.02
CA PHE A 25 -0.37 0.16 10.38
C PHE A 25 0.44 1.46 10.50
N GLY A 26 1.59 1.54 9.84
CA GLY A 26 2.41 2.75 9.80
C GLY A 26 1.67 3.94 9.21
N ILE A 27 0.92 3.74 8.11
CA ILE A 27 0.11 4.78 7.47
C ILE A 27 -0.99 5.27 8.42
N ILE A 28 -1.78 4.37 9.03
CA ILE A 28 -2.84 4.77 9.96
C ILE A 28 -2.25 5.46 11.20
N GLY A 29 -1.14 4.94 11.73
CA GLY A 29 -0.44 5.55 12.86
C GLY A 29 0.00 6.97 12.55
N TYR A 30 0.62 7.18 11.39
CA TYR A 30 1.00 8.50 10.92
C TYR A 30 -0.23 9.43 10.77
N GLN A 31 -1.29 9.00 10.08
CA GLN A 31 -2.50 9.80 9.91
C GLN A 31 -3.17 10.16 11.24
N THR A 32 -3.08 9.26 12.23
CA THR A 32 -3.61 9.50 13.58
C THR A 32 -2.78 10.55 14.31
N LEU A 33 -1.45 10.48 14.23
CA LEU A 33 -0.56 11.49 14.81
C LEU A 33 -0.76 12.86 14.15
N ASP A 34 -0.88 12.88 12.82
CA ASP A 34 -1.15 14.07 12.02
C ASP A 34 -2.50 14.70 12.40
N PHE A 35 -3.55 13.88 12.53
CA PHE A 35 -4.85 14.31 13.01
C PHE A 35 -4.80 14.89 14.43
N LEU A 36 -4.02 14.29 15.33
CA LEU A 36 -3.85 14.79 16.70
C LEU A 36 -3.07 16.11 16.74
N HIS A 37 -2.19 16.35 15.77
CA HIS A 37 -1.40 17.57 15.68
C HIS A 37 -2.20 18.73 15.04
N ASP A 38 -2.82 18.48 13.88
CA ASP A 38 -3.48 19.51 13.06
C ASP A 38 -5.00 19.60 13.27
N GLY A 39 -5.60 18.62 13.97
CA GLY A 39 -7.03 18.55 14.22
C GLY A 39 -7.89 18.23 12.99
N ALA A 40 -7.26 17.95 11.84
CA ALA A 40 -7.93 17.65 10.57
C ALA A 40 -7.46 16.29 10.05
N TRP A 41 -8.40 15.42 9.66
CA TRP A 41 -8.06 14.10 9.14
C TRP A 41 -7.65 14.21 7.68
N GLN A 42 -6.37 13.97 7.39
CA GLN A 42 -5.85 13.96 6.03
C GLN A 42 -5.79 12.52 5.49
N PRO A 43 -6.66 12.14 4.53
CA PRO A 43 -6.60 10.82 3.92
C PRO A 43 -5.35 10.69 3.04
N ILE A 44 -4.61 9.58 3.19
CA ILE A 44 -3.49 9.21 2.31
C ILE A 44 -4.00 8.17 1.32
N SER A 45 -4.00 8.50 0.03
CA SER A 45 -4.44 7.61 -1.04
C SER A 45 -3.30 6.76 -1.61
N ILE A 46 -3.63 5.75 -2.42
CA ILE A 46 -2.61 4.97 -3.16
C ILE A 46 -1.77 5.90 -4.03
N ILE A 47 -2.38 6.91 -4.65
CA ILE A 47 -1.69 7.87 -5.50
C ILE A 47 -0.63 8.65 -4.71
N ASP A 48 -0.95 9.07 -3.49
CA ASP A 48 0.01 9.80 -2.65
C ASP A 48 1.21 8.95 -2.27
N VAL A 49 0.99 7.67 -1.95
CA VAL A 49 2.09 6.73 -1.73
C VAL A 49 2.87 6.47 -3.02
N ALA A 50 2.19 6.30 -4.16
CA ALA A 50 2.85 6.03 -5.45
C ALA A 50 3.77 7.19 -5.89
N LYS A 51 3.37 8.45 -5.65
CA LYS A 51 4.20 9.64 -5.92
C LYS A 51 5.53 9.66 -5.14
N LEU A 52 5.64 8.93 -4.02
CA LEU A 52 6.87 8.82 -3.25
C LEU A 52 7.91 7.89 -3.90
N PHE A 53 7.44 6.89 -4.65
CA PHE A 53 8.30 5.86 -5.24
C PHE A 53 8.51 6.04 -6.75
N PHE A 54 7.56 6.69 -7.43
CA PHE A 54 7.55 6.84 -8.88
C PHE A 54 7.43 8.30 -9.28
N ASP A 55 8.24 8.72 -10.26
CA ASP A 55 8.21 10.07 -10.82
C ASP A 55 7.56 10.10 -12.22
N GLU A 56 6.38 9.49 -12.31
CA GLU A 56 5.62 9.46 -13.56
C GLU A 56 4.74 10.72 -13.71
N PRO A 57 4.70 11.37 -14.88
CA PRO A 57 3.95 12.61 -15.07
C PRO A 57 2.47 12.48 -14.73
N TRP A 58 1.85 11.36 -15.09
CA TRP A 58 0.42 11.12 -14.87
C TRP A 58 0.05 11.00 -13.38
N LEU A 59 0.99 10.64 -12.49
CA LEU A 59 0.76 10.56 -11.04
C LEU A 59 0.67 11.95 -10.39
N ARG A 60 1.50 12.90 -10.83
CA ARG A 60 1.57 14.26 -10.27
C ARG A 60 0.62 15.24 -10.96
N ARG A 61 0.50 15.13 -12.28
CA ARG A 61 -0.37 15.94 -13.13
C ARG A 61 -1.00 15.02 -14.18
N PRO A 62 -2.20 14.48 -13.92
CA PRO A 62 -2.82 13.50 -14.80
C PRO A 62 -3.21 14.16 -16.15
N THR A 63 -2.29 14.11 -17.12
CA THR A 63 -2.52 14.46 -18.53
C THR A 63 -3.02 13.27 -19.34
N SER A 64 -2.93 12.07 -18.77
CA SER A 64 -3.42 10.80 -19.30
C SER A 64 -3.87 9.90 -18.12
N TRP A 65 -4.62 8.84 -18.40
CA TRP A 65 -5.11 7.89 -17.38
C TRP A 65 -5.95 8.51 -16.26
N TYR A 66 -6.68 9.59 -16.54
CA TYR A 66 -7.47 10.33 -15.55
C TYR A 66 -8.43 9.44 -14.74
N GLY A 67 -9.12 8.50 -15.40
CA GLY A 67 -10.03 7.59 -14.71
C GLY A 67 -9.32 6.65 -13.74
N LEU A 68 -8.13 6.16 -14.10
CA LEU A 68 -7.33 5.32 -13.21
C LEU A 68 -6.77 6.13 -12.04
N HIS A 69 -6.27 7.34 -12.32
CA HIS A 69 -5.78 8.26 -11.29
C HIS A 69 -6.87 8.55 -10.26
N TRP A 70 -8.06 8.94 -10.71
CA TRP A 70 -9.22 9.20 -9.86
C TRP A 70 -9.62 7.98 -9.02
N LEU A 71 -9.65 6.78 -9.62
CA LEU A 71 -9.99 5.55 -8.90
C LEU A 71 -8.97 5.23 -7.81
N LEU A 72 -7.67 5.33 -8.12
CA LEU A 72 -6.60 5.04 -7.17
C LEU A 72 -6.52 6.09 -6.06
N ASP A 73 -6.89 7.34 -6.36
CA ASP A 73 -6.96 8.42 -5.37
C ASP A 73 -8.09 8.21 -4.34
N TRP A 74 -9.15 7.50 -4.73
CA TRP A 74 -10.24 7.15 -3.83
C TRP A 74 -9.90 6.03 -2.83
N ILE A 75 -8.88 5.24 -3.12
CA ILE A 75 -8.54 4.08 -2.29
C ILE A 75 -7.58 4.51 -1.18
N PRO A 76 -7.95 4.36 0.11
CA PRO A 76 -7.03 4.61 1.22
C PRO A 76 -5.84 3.65 1.13
N ALA A 77 -4.62 4.20 1.17
CA ALA A 77 -3.41 3.40 1.03
C ALA A 77 -3.30 2.31 2.11
N ALA A 78 -3.68 2.64 3.35
CA ALA A 78 -3.69 1.68 4.44
C ALA A 78 -4.59 0.47 4.16
N ALA A 79 -5.79 0.70 3.62
CA ALA A 79 -6.74 -0.36 3.29
C ALA A 79 -6.18 -1.27 2.18
N ALA A 80 -5.55 -0.68 1.16
CA ALA A 80 -4.87 -1.44 0.11
C ALA A 80 -3.73 -2.31 0.69
N CYS A 81 -2.89 -1.75 1.55
CA CYS A 81 -1.81 -2.47 2.22
C CYS A 81 -2.31 -3.68 3.02
N PHE A 82 -3.39 -3.53 3.81
CA PHE A 82 -3.97 -4.66 4.53
C PHE A 82 -4.59 -5.70 3.60
N PHE A 83 -5.30 -5.28 2.56
CA PHE A 83 -5.92 -6.19 1.61
C PHE A 83 -4.88 -7.02 0.86
N PHE A 84 -3.85 -6.38 0.28
CA PHE A 84 -2.80 -7.10 -0.45
C PHE A 84 -1.91 -7.92 0.48
N GLY A 85 -1.59 -7.41 1.67
CA GLY A 85 -0.79 -8.16 2.65
C GLY A 85 -1.47 -9.45 3.10
N THR A 86 -2.76 -9.38 3.44
CA THR A 86 -3.53 -10.56 3.88
C THR A 86 -3.77 -11.57 2.76
N THR A 87 -4.13 -11.12 1.56
CA THR A 87 -4.32 -12.02 0.40
C THR A 87 -3.03 -12.71 -0.03
N THR A 88 -1.89 -12.02 0.09
CA THR A 88 -0.56 -12.61 -0.19
C THR A 88 -0.22 -13.73 0.80
N ILE A 89 -0.51 -13.54 2.09
CA ILE A 89 -0.27 -14.57 3.12
C ILE A 89 -1.26 -15.74 2.98
N LEU A 90 -2.50 -15.49 2.61
CA LEU A 90 -3.50 -16.55 2.46
C LEU A 90 -3.30 -17.42 1.21
N SER A 91 -2.56 -16.91 0.22
CA SER A 91 -2.27 -17.62 -1.03
C SER A 91 -0.93 -18.36 -1.04
N SER A 92 -0.17 -18.29 0.06
CA SER A 92 1.14 -18.95 0.21
C SER A 92 1.05 -20.41 0.66
#